data_AF-A0A920I466-F1
#
_entry.id   AF-A0A920I466-F1
#
_cell.length_a   1.000
_cell.length_b   1.000
_cell.length_c   1.000
_cell.angle_alpha   90.00
_cell.angle_beta   90.00
_cell.angle_gamma   90.00
#
_symmetry.space_group_name_H-M   'P 1'
#
loop_
_entity.id
_entity.type
_entity.pdbx_description
1 polymer ?
#
loop_
_entity_poly.entity_id
_entity_poly.type
_entity_poly.pdbx_seq_one_letter_code
_entity_poly.pdbx_strand_id
1 'polypeptide(L)'
;MSACHGGRALELIPRLVAETGASAVHWNRSYEAWRIERDSNLKAALTAAGTEAVSHNGALLWEPWEVQKGDGTPYKVFTPFYRRGCLAAAPPRAPLPAPQIGLATPPSATSVDDLDLLPAEDWGEMLARTGRSARLAPRRVFRPF
;
A
#
# COMPACT_ATOMS: atom_id res chain seq x y z
N MET A 1 -3.65 15.06 13.80
CA MET A 1 -3.17 15.75 12.59
C MET A 1 -2.46 14.73 11.72
N SER A 2 -2.77 14.67 10.43
CA SER A 2 -2.04 13.81 9.49
C SER A 2 -0.78 14.55 9.04
N ALA A 3 0.38 13.93 9.22
CA ALA A 3 1.64 14.42 8.68
C ALA A 3 1.77 13.97 7.21
N CYS A 4 1.96 14.92 6.31
CA CYS A 4 2.08 14.71 4.87
C CYS A 4 3.39 15.27 4.34
N HIS A 5 3.85 14.73 3.20
CA HIS A 5 5.02 15.21 2.47
C HIS A 5 4.77 15.11 0.96
N GLY A 6 5.14 16.14 0.21
CA GLY A 6 5.06 16.19 -1.25
C GLY A 6 6.44 16.07 -1.90
N GLY A 7 6.59 15.22 -2.91
CA GLY A 7 7.85 15.05 -3.63
C GLY A 7 8.18 13.61 -4.01
N ARG A 8 9.42 13.37 -4.43
CA ARG A 8 9.89 12.07 -4.91
C ARG A 8 10.19 11.13 -3.74
N ALA A 9 9.53 9.97 -3.72
CA ALA A 9 9.69 8.99 -2.64
C ALA A 9 11.14 8.55 -2.39
N LEU A 10 11.95 8.44 -3.47
CA LEU A 10 13.37 8.08 -3.40
C LEU A 10 14.23 9.11 -2.66
N GLU A 11 13.77 10.35 -2.55
CA GLU A 11 14.47 11.43 -1.82
C GLU A 11 13.86 11.62 -0.42
N LEU A 12 12.52 11.62 -0.35
CA LEU A 12 11.79 11.91 0.89
C LEU A 12 11.97 10.82 1.94
N ILE A 13 11.88 9.54 1.57
CA ILE A 13 11.89 8.46 2.56
C ILE A 13 13.27 8.34 3.24
N PRO A 14 14.41 8.33 2.51
CA PRO A 14 15.72 8.35 3.17
C PRO A 14 15.93 9.58 4.07
N ARG A 15 15.45 10.75 3.63
CA ARG A 15 15.49 11.97 4.44
C ARG A 15 14.69 11.80 5.74
N LEU A 16 13.48 11.26 5.66
CA LEU A 16 12.65 11.02 6.84
C LEU A 16 13.31 10.03 7.80
N VAL A 17 13.91 8.96 7.28
CA VAL A 17 14.68 8.01 8.09
C VAL A 17 15.79 8.71 8.86
N ALA A 18 16.55 9.60 8.20
CA ALA A 18 17.60 10.38 8.85
C ALA A 18 17.05 11.38 9.89
N GLU A 19 15.93 12.04 9.59
CA GLU A 19 15.28 13.00 10.51
C GLU A 19 14.71 12.32 11.76
N THR A 20 14.16 11.11 11.63
CA THR A 20 13.48 10.41 12.73
C THR A 20 14.35 9.38 13.44
N GLY A 21 15.49 8.99 12.86
CA GLY A 21 16.30 7.88 13.34
C GLY A 21 15.61 6.52 13.22
N ALA A 22 14.75 6.34 12.21
CA ALA A 22 14.00 5.10 12.05
C ALA A 22 14.94 3.94 11.68
N SER A 23 14.80 2.80 12.35
CA SER A 23 15.59 1.60 12.04
C SER A 23 15.03 0.79 10.87
N ALA A 24 13.74 0.96 10.57
CA ALA A 24 13.04 0.17 9.56
C ALA A 24 11.96 0.98 8.82
N VAL A 25 11.74 0.65 7.55
CA VAL A 25 10.68 1.16 6.70
C VAL A 25 9.82 -0.01 6.21
N HIS A 26 8.52 0.07 6.46
CA HIS A 26 7.55 -0.97 6.08
C HIS A 26 6.53 -0.42 5.08
N TRP A 27 6.24 -1.18 4.02
CA TRP A 27 5.19 -0.81 3.06
C TRP A 27 4.46 -2.04 2.50
N ASN A 28 3.30 -1.82 1.88
CA ASN A 28 2.59 -2.86 1.13
C ASN A 28 3.00 -2.83 -0.34
N ARG A 29 3.16 -4.01 -0.94
CA ARG A 29 3.56 -4.16 -2.35
C ARG A 29 2.52 -3.58 -3.29
N SER A 30 3.02 -2.94 -4.35
CA SER A 30 2.29 -2.56 -5.55
C SER A 30 2.77 -3.44 -6.72
N TYR A 31 1.93 -3.64 -7.74
CA TYR A 31 2.20 -4.62 -8.81
C TYR A 31 2.31 -3.99 -10.20
N GLU A 32 2.16 -2.66 -10.29
CA GLU A 32 2.43 -1.89 -11.48
C GLU A 32 3.94 -1.78 -11.72
N ALA A 33 4.39 -2.01 -12.96
CA ALA A 33 5.81 -2.09 -13.29
C ALA A 33 6.64 -0.89 -12.79
N TRP A 34 6.15 0.33 -12.99
CA TRP A 34 6.83 1.55 -12.54
C TRP A 34 6.91 1.67 -11.01
N ARG A 35 5.94 1.11 -10.27
CA ARG A 35 5.96 1.08 -8.80
C ARG A 35 6.93 0.03 -8.29
N ILE A 36 6.94 -1.15 -8.91
CA ILE A 36 7.91 -2.21 -8.59
C ILE A 36 9.33 -1.68 -8.76
N GLU A 37 9.62 -1.00 -9.88
CA GLU A 37 10.92 -0.39 -10.13
C GLU A 37 11.28 0.66 -9.06
N ARG A 38 10.39 1.62 -8.81
CA ARG A 38 10.58 2.64 -7.76
C ARG A 38 10.85 2.02 -6.39
N ASP A 39 10.03 1.06 -5.98
CA ASP A 39 10.12 0.44 -4.66
C ASP A 39 11.36 -0.45 -4.53
N SER A 40 11.81 -1.07 -5.64
CA SER A 40 13.06 -1.84 -5.67
C SER A 40 14.27 -0.93 -5.49
N ASN A 41 14.30 0.20 -6.21
CA ASN A 41 15.34 1.22 -6.07
C ASN A 41 15.36 1.80 -4.65
N LEU A 42 14.19 2.07 -4.08
CA LEU A 42 14.07 2.57 -2.72
C LEU A 42 14.58 1.55 -1.70
N LYS A 43 14.17 0.29 -1.83
CA LYS A 43 14.62 -0.79 -0.94
C LYS A 43 16.14 -0.95 -0.98
N ALA A 44 16.72 -0.94 -2.18
CA ALA A 44 18.18 -1.01 -2.34
C ALA A 44 18.89 0.17 -1.67
N ALA A 45 18.40 1.40 -1.85
CA ALA A 45 18.99 2.59 -1.24
C ALA A 45 18.91 2.55 0.30
N LEU A 46 17.77 2.16 0.87
CA LEU A 46 17.58 2.06 2.32
C LEU A 46 18.47 0.97 2.94
N THR A 47 18.53 -0.22 2.33
CA THR A 47 19.37 -1.31 2.81
C THR A 47 20.86 -0.97 2.71
N ALA A 48 21.30 -0.31 1.64
CA ALA A 48 22.68 0.16 1.51
C ALA A 48 23.05 1.19 2.60
N ALA A 49 22.08 1.97 3.07
CA ALA A 49 22.23 2.92 4.18
C ALA A 49 22.05 2.27 5.57
N GLY A 50 21.93 0.95 5.67
CA GLY A 50 21.77 0.22 6.94
C GLY A 50 20.37 0.30 7.55
N THR A 51 19.36 0.76 6.80
CA THR A 51 17.96 0.78 7.23
C THR A 51 17.24 -0.46 6.74
N GLU A 52 16.52 -1.14 7.64
CA GLU A 52 15.72 -2.31 7.26
C GLU A 52 14.55 -1.88 6.36
N ALA A 53 14.29 -2.63 5.29
CA ALA A 53 13.28 -2.27 4.31
C ALA A 53 12.41 -3.49 3.95
N VAL A 54 11.17 -3.51 4.45
CA VAL A 54 10.29 -4.68 4.40
C VAL A 54 9.00 -4.38 3.64
N SER A 55 8.71 -5.18 2.62
CA SER A 55 7.45 -5.09 1.87
C SER A 55 6.54 -6.28 2.19
N HIS A 56 5.24 -6.00 2.34
CA HIS A 56 4.21 -6.96 2.74
C HIS A 56 3.15 -7.12 1.65
N ASN A 57 2.50 -8.28 1.58
CA ASN A 57 1.27 -8.41 0.81
C ASN A 57 0.15 -7.64 1.53
N GLY A 58 -0.46 -6.68 0.83
CA GLY A 58 -1.58 -5.89 1.36
C GLY A 58 -2.78 -5.75 0.43
N ALA A 59 -2.64 -6.04 -0.86
CA ALA A 59 -3.68 -5.82 -1.86
C ALA A 59 -4.26 -7.13 -2.44
N LEU A 60 -3.57 -8.26 -2.27
CA LEU A 60 -3.95 -9.54 -2.87
C LEU A 60 -4.25 -10.59 -1.79
N LEU A 61 -5.21 -11.47 -2.07
CA LEU A 61 -5.46 -12.64 -1.22
C LEU A 61 -4.34 -13.68 -1.33
N TRP A 62 -3.82 -13.85 -2.53
CA TRP A 62 -2.66 -14.70 -2.84
C TRP A 62 -1.71 -13.93 -3.76
N GLU A 63 -0.42 -14.10 -3.53
CA GLU A 63 0.60 -13.55 -4.41
C GLU A 63 0.63 -14.28 -5.75
N PRO A 64 0.99 -13.62 -6.86
CA PRO A 64 1.04 -14.25 -8.18
C PRO A 64 1.97 -15.46 -8.26
N TRP A 65 3.02 -15.51 -7.44
CA TRP A 65 3.93 -16.64 -7.36
C TRP A 65 3.44 -17.78 -6.44
N GLU A 66 2.41 -17.55 -5.63
CA GLU A 66 1.79 -18.59 -4.79
C GLU A 66 0.74 -19.41 -5.57
N VAL A 67 0.17 -18.83 -6.63
CA VAL A 67 -0.90 -19.45 -7.42
C VAL A 67 -0.46 -19.65 -8.87
N GLN A 68 0.20 -20.78 -9.13
CA GLN A 68 0.68 -21.18 -10.45
C GLN A 68 0.02 -22.47 -10.93
N LYS A 69 0.15 -22.77 -12.22
CA LYS A 69 -0.17 -24.10 -12.75
C LYS A 69 0.83 -25.13 -12.21
N GLY A 70 0.51 -26.42 -12.32
CA GLY A 70 1.43 -27.50 -11.92
C GLY A 70 2.77 -27.51 -12.68
N ASP A 71 2.84 -26.84 -13.83
CA ASP A 71 4.06 -26.62 -14.61
C ASP A 71 4.85 -25.36 -14.20
N GLY A 72 4.44 -24.65 -13.14
CA GLY A 72 5.07 -23.43 -12.65
C GLY A 72 4.75 -22.16 -13.45
N THR A 73 3.93 -22.24 -14.50
CA THR A 73 3.58 -21.07 -15.33
C THR A 73 2.27 -20.42 -14.88
N PRO A 74 2.07 -19.11 -15.12
CA PRO A 74 0.85 -18.42 -14.70
C PRO A 74 -0.40 -18.90 -15.45
N TYR A 75 -1.56 -18.71 -14.84
CA TYR A 75 -2.85 -18.92 -15.51
C TYR A 75 -3.15 -17.77 -16.47
N LYS A 76 -3.68 -18.09 -17.65
CA LYS A 76 -4.14 -17.10 -18.65
C LYS A 76 -5.67 -17.00 -18.76
N VAL A 77 -6.39 -17.89 -18.06
CA VAL A 77 -7.86 -17.95 -18.06
C VAL A 77 -8.34 -17.93 -16.62
N PHE A 78 -9.37 -17.13 -16.34
CA PHE A 78 -9.86 -16.89 -14.98
C PHE A 78 -10.45 -18.15 -14.30
N THR A 79 -11.28 -18.91 -15.00
CA THR A 79 -11.93 -20.10 -14.41
C THR A 79 -10.96 -21.13 -13.84
N PRO A 80 -9.90 -21.57 -14.56
CA PRO A 80 -8.90 -22.47 -13.98
C PRO A 80 -8.03 -21.79 -12.92
N PHE A 81 -7.73 -20.49 -13.06
CA PHE A 81 -7.05 -19.72 -12.00
C PHE A 81 -7.82 -19.81 -10.68
N TYR A 82 -9.12 -19.53 -10.70
CA TYR A 82 -9.95 -19.57 -9.51
C TYR A 82 -10.10 -20.99 -8.95
N ARG A 83 -10.54 -21.96 -9.78
CA ARG A 83 -10.89 -23.31 -9.30
C ARG A 83 -9.70 -24.18 -8.94
N ARG A 84 -8.60 -24.10 -9.71
CA ARG A 84 -7.44 -24.98 -9.54
C ARG A 84 -6.25 -24.27 -8.91
N GLY A 85 -6.19 -22.96 -9.05
CA GLY A 85 -5.22 -22.12 -8.37
C GLY A 85 -5.71 -21.74 -6.97
N CYS A 86 -6.62 -20.77 -6.88
CA CYS A 86 -7.03 -20.17 -5.61
C CYS A 86 -7.68 -21.17 -4.63
N LEU A 87 -8.67 -21.94 -5.08
CA LEU A 87 -9.39 -22.87 -4.19
C LEU A 87 -8.58 -24.11 -3.78
N ALA A 88 -7.47 -24.40 -4.48
CA ALA A 88 -6.58 -25.50 -4.13
C ALA A 88 -5.34 -25.04 -3.34
N ALA A 89 -5.09 -23.73 -3.26
CA ALA A 89 -4.01 -23.14 -2.48
C ALA A 89 -4.36 -23.10 -0.99
N ALA A 90 -3.35 -22.82 -0.15
CA ALA A 90 -3.59 -22.52 1.25
C ALA A 90 -4.56 -21.32 1.38
N PRO A 91 -5.52 -21.36 2.30
CA PRO A 91 -6.48 -20.27 2.47
C PRO A 91 -5.76 -18.97 2.86
N PRO A 92 -6.23 -17.79 2.40
CA PRO A 92 -5.66 -16.51 2.79
C PRO A 92 -5.75 -16.30 4.29
N ARG A 93 -4.79 -15.58 4.86
CA ARG A 93 -4.81 -15.24 6.28
C ARG A 93 -6.08 -14.45 6.64
N ALA A 94 -6.56 -14.64 7.87
CA ALA A 94 -7.57 -13.78 8.43
C ALA A 94 -7.05 -12.34 8.61
N PRO A 95 -7.94 -11.32 8.56
CA PRO A 95 -7.58 -9.96 8.95
C PRO A 95 -7.04 -9.91 10.38
N LEU A 96 -5.96 -9.15 10.58
CA LEU A 96 -5.39 -8.94 11.91
C LEU A 96 -6.16 -7.81 12.63
N PRO A 97 -6.22 -7.82 13.96
CA PRO A 97 -6.77 -6.70 14.72
C PRO A 97 -5.99 -5.41 14.46
N ALA A 98 -6.64 -4.26 14.62
CA ALA A 98 -5.99 -2.97 14.49
C ALA A 98 -4.94 -2.81 15.62
N PRO A 99 -3.68 -2.45 15.30
CA PRO A 99 -2.66 -2.27 16.31
C PRO A 99 -2.88 -0.98 17.10
N GLN A 100 -2.41 -0.94 18.34
CA GLN A 100 -2.22 0.30 19.09
C GLN A 100 -0.83 0.85 18.76
N ILE A 101 -0.77 2.02 18.15
CA ILE A 101 0.48 2.65 17.71
C ILE A 101 0.62 4.06 18.29
N GLY A 102 1.84 4.42 18.69
CA GLY A 102 2.22 5.80 18.95
C GLY A 102 2.56 6.50 17.64
N LEU A 103 2.09 7.74 17.47
CA LEU A 103 2.38 8.53 16.29
C LEU A 103 3.47 9.56 16.62
N ALA A 104 4.53 9.57 15.82
CA ALA A 104 5.50 10.65 15.81
C ALA A 104 5.15 11.63 14.68
N THR A 105 5.34 12.93 14.93
CA THR A 105 5.22 13.96 13.89
C THR A 105 6.62 14.39 13.50
N PRO A 106 7.11 14.08 12.28
CA PRO A 106 8.41 14.56 11.86
C PRO A 106 8.39 16.10 11.70
N PRO A 107 9.52 16.79 11.94
CA PRO A 107 9.57 18.25 11.95
C PRO A 107 9.19 18.90 10.62
N SER A 108 9.40 18.19 9.51
CA SER A 108 9.20 18.64 8.13
C SER A 108 7.79 18.35 7.58
N ALA A 109 6.86 17.88 8.42
CA ALA A 109 5.51 17.50 7.99
C ALA A 109 4.67 18.71 7.57
N THR A 110 3.95 18.56 6.46
CA THR A 110 2.86 19.46 6.04
C THR A 110 1.50 18.83 6.34
N SER A 111 0.43 19.58 6.13
CA SER A 111 -0.93 19.06 6.12
C SER A 111 -1.30 18.44 4.77
N VAL A 112 -2.44 17.76 4.71
CA VAL A 112 -3.00 17.25 3.45
C VAL A 112 -3.49 18.37 2.54
N ASP A 113 -3.90 19.50 3.11
CA ASP A 113 -4.40 20.65 2.36
C ASP A 113 -3.25 21.35 1.61
N ASP A 114 -2.03 21.31 2.18
CA ASP A 114 -0.81 21.84 1.56
C ASP A 114 -0.35 21.04 0.33
N LEU A 115 -0.93 19.86 0.08
CA LEU A 115 -0.58 19.02 -1.07
C LEU A 115 -1.34 19.40 -2.35
N ASP A 116 -2.26 20.36 -2.29
CA ASP A 116 -3.07 20.84 -3.43
C ASP A 116 -3.68 19.71 -4.28
N LEU A 117 -4.23 18.70 -3.58
CA LEU A 117 -4.74 17.47 -4.21
C LEU A 117 -6.12 17.64 -4.84
N LEU A 118 -6.82 18.74 -4.54
CA LEU A 118 -8.14 19.03 -5.08
C LEU A 118 -8.00 19.95 -6.30
N PRO A 119 -8.77 19.72 -7.37
CA PRO A 119 -8.82 20.64 -8.49
C PRO A 119 -9.33 22.01 -8.04
N ALA A 120 -8.96 23.05 -8.77
CA ALA A 120 -9.47 24.41 -8.54
C ALA A 120 -10.99 24.49 -8.78
N GLU A 121 -11.52 23.65 -9.66
CA GLU A 121 -12.95 23.53 -9.92
C GLU A 121 -13.65 22.62 -8.91
N ASP A 122 -14.90 22.95 -8.56
CA ASP A 122 -15.64 22.30 -7.48
C ASP A 122 -16.28 20.93 -7.83
N TRP A 123 -15.66 20.17 -8.73
CA TRP A 123 -16.10 18.79 -9.02
C TRP A 123 -15.90 17.88 -7.80
N GLY A 124 -14.96 18.21 -6.91
CA GLY A 124 -14.70 17.49 -5.67
C GLY A 124 -15.90 17.47 -4.73
N GLU A 125 -16.55 18.62 -4.51
CA GLU A 125 -17.74 18.70 -3.65
C GLU A 125 -18.94 18.00 -4.28
N MET A 126 -19.10 18.11 -5.61
CA MET A 126 -20.14 17.38 -6.34
C MET A 126 -20.01 15.87 -6.16
N LEU A 127 -18.81 15.31 -6.29
CA LEU A 127 -18.57 13.88 -6.07
C LEU A 127 -18.77 13.47 -4.61
N ALA A 128 -18.36 14.31 -3.66
CA ALA A 128 -18.55 14.07 -2.23
C ALA A 128 -20.04 13.97 -1.86
N ARG A 129 -20.90 14.83 -2.42
CA ARG A 129 -22.36 14.80 -2.23
C ARG A 129 -23.01 13.51 -2.72
N THR A 130 -22.41 12.80 -3.69
CA THR A 130 -22.90 11.50 -4.16
C THR A 130 -22.49 10.30 -3.28
N GLY A 131 -21.86 10.55 -2.13
CA GLY A 131 -21.56 9.51 -1.13
C GLY A 131 -20.38 8.60 -1.49
N ARG A 132 -19.54 8.99 -2.47
CA ARG A 132 -18.41 8.19 -2.97
C ARG A 132 -17.04 8.69 -2.50
N SER A 133 -16.98 9.41 -1.38
CA SER A 133 -15.70 9.76 -0.75
C SER A 133 -15.18 8.58 0.09
N ALA A 134 -14.02 8.05 -0.30
CA ALA A 134 -13.43 6.81 0.24
C ALA A 134 -12.98 6.88 1.72
N ARG A 135 -13.16 8.01 2.42
CA ARG A 135 -12.61 8.19 3.77
C ARG A 135 -13.37 7.44 4.87
N LEU A 136 -14.60 6.95 4.63
CA LEU A 136 -15.45 6.37 5.68
C LEU A 136 -16.30 5.18 5.18
N ALA A 137 -15.70 4.06 4.75
CA ALA A 137 -16.53 2.88 4.42
C ALA A 137 -15.96 1.44 4.46
N PRO A 138 -14.74 1.06 4.89
CA PRO A 138 -14.40 -0.37 4.83
C PRO A 138 -15.13 -1.20 5.90
N ARG A 139 -15.36 -0.63 7.10
CA ARG A 139 -15.88 -1.39 8.25
C ARG A 139 -17.41 -1.55 8.28
N ARG A 140 -18.17 -0.75 7.54
CA ARG A 140 -19.65 -0.74 7.62
C ARG A 140 -20.36 -1.62 6.58
N VAL A 141 -19.63 -2.24 5.64
CA VAL A 141 -20.25 -2.90 4.48
C VAL A 141 -20.08 -4.43 4.46
N PHE A 142 -19.39 -5.02 5.44
CA PHE A 142 -19.41 -6.48 5.61
C PHE A 142 -20.61 -6.88 6.48
N ARG A 143 -21.80 -6.90 5.88
CA ARG A 143 -22.92 -7.69 6.42
C ARG A 143 -22.79 -9.12 5.87
N PRO A 144 -23.02 -10.17 6.69
CA PRO A 144 -23.19 -11.51 6.13
C PRO A 144 -24.35 -11.48 5.14
N PHE A 145 -24.14 -12.05 3.96
CA PHE A 145 -25.21 -12.37 3.01
C PHE A 145 -26.03 -13.55 3.53
#